data_AF-A0A922FG67-F1
#
_entry.id   AF-A0A922FG67-F1
#
_cell.length_a   1.000
_cell.length_b   1.000
_cell.length_c   1.000
_cell.angle_alpha   90.00
_cell.angle_beta   90.00
_cell.angle_gamma   90.00
#
_symmetry.space_group_name_H-M   'P 1'
#
loop_
_entity.id
_entity.type
_entity.pdbx_description
1 polymer ?
#
loop_
_entity_poly.entity_id
_entity_poly.type
_entity_poly.pdbx_seq_one_letter_code
_entity_poly.pdbx_strand_id
1 'polypeptide(L)'
;MWKKKRRNGVQDDDDETIHLPNPMTGFGAPGEPCQTICRTLPEAAVGPPFFYYENVALAPKGVWTTISRFLYDVEPEFVDSKYFCAAARKRGYVHNLPIENRFPLLPLPPRTIHEALPLTRKWWPSWDQRTKLNCIQTCIGSAKLTERIRKALEDYDGEPPLRVQKYVLDECRKWNLVWVGRNKVAPLEPDEVEMLLGFPRNHTRGGGISRTDRYKSLGNSFQVDTVAYHLSVLKDMFPGGINLLSLFSGIGGAEVALHRLGIRLKNVVSVEISEVNRNIVRCWWEQTNQRGNLIDLADVQQLNGDRLEQMMNSFGGFDLVVGGSPCNNLAGSNRHHRDGLEGKHMAVEFMWILMVYSIFWMKKDGLYYYDLLDVCCYPPCCYIFEGLEAQLSGVKVCCEEGQYGCKPLSLFCFLG
;
A
#
# COMPACT_ATOMS: atom_id res chain seq x y z
N MET A 1 -17.85 -37.18 -49.75
CA MET A 1 -17.40 -37.87 -48.51
C MET A 1 -15.96 -37.47 -48.23
N TRP A 2 -15.74 -36.31 -47.61
CA TRP A 2 -14.40 -35.80 -47.29
C TRP A 2 -14.26 -35.70 -45.76
N LYS A 3 -13.34 -36.51 -45.21
CA LYS A 3 -13.05 -36.62 -43.78
C LYS A 3 -12.34 -35.35 -43.28
N LYS A 4 -12.97 -34.63 -42.36
CA LYS A 4 -12.38 -33.50 -41.63
C LYS A 4 -11.47 -34.05 -40.52
N LYS A 5 -10.17 -33.80 -40.63
CA LYS A 5 -9.14 -34.11 -39.63
C LYS A 5 -9.47 -33.38 -38.32
N ARG A 6 -9.67 -34.13 -37.23
CA ARG A 6 -9.65 -33.60 -35.85
C ARG A 6 -8.25 -33.04 -35.59
N ARG A 7 -8.12 -31.71 -35.45
CA ARG A 7 -7.01 -31.10 -34.75
C ARG A 7 -7.37 -31.15 -33.26
N ASN A 8 -6.57 -31.88 -32.49
CA ASN A 8 -6.61 -31.86 -31.04
C ASN A 8 -6.48 -30.40 -30.58
N GLY A 9 -7.48 -29.93 -29.84
CA GLY A 9 -7.38 -28.67 -29.11
C GLY A 9 -6.28 -28.84 -28.08
N VAL A 10 -5.22 -28.05 -28.22
CA VAL A 10 -4.37 -27.69 -27.09
C VAL A 10 -5.32 -26.99 -26.12
N GLN A 11 -5.41 -27.55 -24.92
CA GLN A 11 -6.16 -26.98 -23.82
C GLN A 11 -5.38 -25.72 -23.43
N ASP A 12 -5.93 -24.54 -23.77
CA ASP A 12 -5.46 -23.27 -23.25
C ASP A 12 -5.63 -23.32 -21.73
N ASP A 13 -4.53 -23.46 -21.00
CA ASP A 13 -4.43 -23.16 -19.56
C ASP A 13 -4.46 -21.62 -19.33
N ASP A 14 -5.41 -20.95 -19.97
CA ASP A 14 -5.74 -19.55 -19.73
C ASP A 14 -6.83 -19.49 -18.65
N ASP A 15 -6.40 -19.44 -17.38
CA ASP A 15 -6.88 -18.50 -16.34
C ASP A 15 -6.35 -18.87 -14.94
N GLU A 16 -5.02 -18.97 -14.74
CA GLU A 16 -4.46 -19.01 -13.38
C GLU A 16 -4.62 -17.63 -12.71
N THR A 17 -5.79 -17.43 -12.12
CA THR A 17 -6.08 -16.36 -11.17
C THR A 17 -5.17 -16.48 -9.96
N ILE A 18 -4.67 -15.36 -9.42
CA ILE A 18 -3.83 -15.36 -8.22
C ILE A 18 -4.58 -16.06 -7.08
N HIS A 19 -4.05 -17.20 -6.63
CA HIS A 19 -4.61 -17.96 -5.52
C HIS A 19 -4.32 -17.24 -4.19
N LEU A 20 -5.23 -16.37 -3.77
CA LEU A 20 -5.17 -15.73 -2.46
C LEU A 20 -5.62 -16.70 -1.35
N PRO A 21 -4.92 -16.74 -0.20
CA PRO A 21 -5.35 -17.55 0.94
C PRO A 21 -6.78 -17.23 1.39
N ASN A 22 -7.53 -18.26 1.80
CA ASN A 22 -8.84 -18.11 2.39
C ASN A 22 -8.98 -19.07 3.60
N PRO A 23 -9.00 -18.57 4.84
CA PRO A 23 -9.07 -17.16 5.22
C PRO A 23 -7.75 -16.40 5.00
N MET A 24 -7.84 -15.11 4.68
CA MET A 24 -6.67 -14.27 4.43
C MET A 24 -6.19 -13.58 5.71
N THR A 25 -5.61 -14.37 6.62
CA THR A 25 -5.18 -13.95 7.97
C THR A 25 -3.69 -13.66 8.09
N GLY A 26 -2.95 -13.64 6.97
CA GLY A 26 -1.49 -13.51 6.97
C GLY A 26 -0.80 -14.63 7.73
N PHE A 27 0.26 -14.29 8.45
CA PHE A 27 0.99 -15.18 9.36
C PHE A 27 0.36 -15.23 10.77
N GLY A 28 -0.86 -14.73 10.90
CA GLY A 28 -1.63 -14.69 12.14
C GLY A 28 -2.37 -13.36 12.28
N ALA A 29 -3.57 -13.39 12.84
CA ALA A 29 -4.37 -12.20 13.11
C ALA A 29 -4.93 -12.21 14.54
N PRO A 30 -5.17 -11.04 15.18
CA PRO A 30 -5.65 -10.99 16.55
C PRO A 30 -7.01 -11.69 16.74
N GLY A 31 -7.02 -12.72 17.59
CA GLY A 31 -8.22 -13.49 17.92
C GLY A 31 -8.56 -14.62 16.95
N GLU A 32 -7.74 -14.85 15.92
CA GLU A 32 -7.83 -16.02 15.05
C GLU A 32 -6.93 -17.15 15.58
N PRO A 33 -7.27 -18.43 15.33
CA PRO A 33 -6.41 -19.55 15.72
C PRO A 33 -5.02 -19.40 15.11
N CYS A 34 -3.99 -19.32 15.95
CA CYS A 34 -2.61 -19.21 15.49
C CYS A 34 -2.20 -20.53 14.83
N GLN A 35 -2.06 -20.52 13.51
CA GLN A 35 -1.34 -21.60 12.84
C GLN A 35 0.15 -21.40 13.13
N THR A 36 0.84 -22.45 13.56
CA THR A 36 2.30 -22.42 13.71
C THR A 36 2.89 -22.33 12.31
N ILE A 37 3.20 -21.12 11.87
CA ILE A 37 3.82 -20.86 10.57
C ILE A 37 5.32 -20.79 10.81
N CYS A 38 6.06 -21.72 10.23
CA CYS A 38 7.51 -21.68 10.19
C CYS A 38 7.93 -20.94 8.92
N ARG A 39 8.57 -19.77 9.07
CA ARG A 39 9.10 -19.01 7.94
C ARG A 39 10.62 -18.93 8.04
N THR A 40 11.31 -19.47 7.05
CA THR A 40 12.76 -19.33 6.91
C THR A 40 13.05 -18.23 5.90
N LEU A 41 13.87 -17.25 6.29
CA LEU A 41 14.31 -16.17 5.40
C LEU A 41 15.68 -16.51 4.80
N PRO A 42 15.95 -16.14 3.54
CA PRO A 42 17.30 -16.20 2.99
C PRO A 42 18.25 -15.30 3.79
N GLU A 43 19.51 -15.72 3.95
CA GLU A 43 20.51 -14.99 4.74
C GLU A 43 20.68 -13.53 4.29
N ALA A 44 20.57 -13.27 2.98
CA ALA A 44 20.65 -11.93 2.41
C ALA A 44 19.48 -11.01 2.80
N ALA A 45 18.33 -11.58 3.19
CA ALA A 45 17.12 -10.85 3.56
C ALA A 45 17.05 -10.58 5.07
N VAL A 46 17.90 -11.20 5.89
CA VAL A 46 17.87 -11.05 7.35
C VAL A 46 18.37 -9.67 7.74
N GLY A 47 17.57 -8.95 8.53
CA GLY A 47 17.87 -7.60 8.99
C GLY A 47 18.83 -7.54 10.19
N PRO A 48 19.22 -6.33 10.64
CA PRO A 48 18.81 -5.03 10.09
C PRO A 48 19.54 -4.66 8.78
N PRO A 49 18.97 -3.78 7.93
CA PRO A 49 17.70 -3.08 8.14
C PRO A 49 16.50 -4.03 8.00
N PHE A 50 15.41 -3.74 8.71
CA PHE A 50 14.13 -4.35 8.38
C PHE A 50 13.50 -3.63 7.19
N PHE A 51 12.82 -4.36 6.32
CA PHE A 51 12.05 -3.77 5.24
C PHE A 51 10.59 -4.19 5.34
N TYR A 52 9.68 -3.32 4.90
CA TYR A 52 8.25 -3.57 4.90
C TYR A 52 7.60 -2.91 3.68
N TYR A 53 7.16 -3.73 2.73
CA TYR A 53 6.51 -3.32 1.51
C TYR A 53 5.04 -3.72 1.50
N GLU A 54 4.14 -2.84 1.07
CA GLU A 54 2.73 -3.13 0.88
C GLU A 54 2.31 -3.00 -0.59
N ASN A 55 1.45 -3.91 -1.04
CA ASN A 55 0.75 -3.77 -2.31
C ASN A 55 -0.66 -4.38 -2.26
N VAL A 56 -1.51 -4.06 -3.24
CA VAL A 56 -2.86 -4.61 -3.39
C VAL A 56 -2.80 -6.12 -3.59
N ALA A 57 -3.57 -6.89 -2.80
CA ALA A 57 -3.53 -8.36 -2.88
C ALA A 57 -3.92 -8.89 -4.27
N LEU A 58 -4.94 -8.30 -4.89
CA LEU A 58 -5.45 -8.62 -6.22
C LEU A 58 -4.67 -7.89 -7.34
N ALA A 59 -3.35 -7.82 -7.23
CA ALA A 59 -2.49 -7.27 -8.27
C ALA A 59 -2.58 -8.10 -9.58
N PRO A 60 -2.18 -7.55 -10.75
CA PRO A 60 -2.10 -8.31 -11.99
C PRO A 60 -1.19 -9.52 -11.89
N LYS A 61 -1.41 -10.51 -12.77
CA LYS A 61 -0.61 -11.73 -12.83
C LYS A 61 0.88 -11.39 -12.98
N GLY A 62 1.72 -12.09 -12.22
CA GLY A 62 3.18 -11.90 -12.23
C GLY A 62 3.69 -10.75 -11.35
N VAL A 63 2.85 -9.82 -10.89
CA VAL A 63 3.31 -8.70 -10.04
C VAL A 63 3.88 -9.19 -8.71
N TRP A 64 3.19 -10.10 -8.01
CA TRP A 64 3.71 -10.66 -6.76
C TRP A 64 4.97 -11.52 -6.95
N THR A 65 5.06 -12.25 -8.06
CA THR A 65 6.27 -13.01 -8.43
C THR A 65 7.45 -12.07 -8.65
N THR A 66 7.23 -10.95 -9.35
CA THR A 66 8.24 -9.91 -9.57
C THR A 66 8.67 -9.27 -8.26
N ILE A 67 7.72 -8.82 -7.44
CA ILE A 67 8.01 -8.20 -6.14
C ILE A 67 8.80 -9.15 -5.24
N SER A 68 8.36 -10.41 -5.12
CA SER A 68 9.04 -11.40 -4.27
C SER A 68 10.46 -11.66 -4.78
N ARG A 69 10.65 -11.86 -6.09
CA ARG A 69 11.98 -12.04 -6.71
C ARG A 69 12.94 -10.89 -6.39
N PHE A 70 12.44 -9.67 -6.43
CA PHE A 70 13.23 -8.47 -6.13
C PHE A 70 13.34 -8.17 -4.63
N LEU A 71 12.63 -8.87 -3.77
CA LEU A 71 12.73 -8.71 -2.32
C LEU A 71 13.24 -10.00 -1.71
N TYR A 72 14.33 -10.48 -2.28
CA TYR A 72 15.09 -11.65 -1.81
C TYR A 72 14.25 -12.93 -1.72
N ASP A 73 13.34 -13.14 -2.68
CA ASP A 73 12.42 -14.27 -2.72
C ASP A 73 11.57 -14.44 -1.44
N VAL A 74 11.36 -13.34 -0.71
CA VAL A 74 10.53 -13.35 0.50
C VAL A 74 9.06 -13.47 0.10
N GLU A 75 8.38 -14.44 0.70
CA GLU A 75 6.96 -14.67 0.45
C GLU A 75 6.09 -13.53 1.01
N PRO A 76 5.09 -13.05 0.24
CA PRO A 76 4.15 -12.04 0.70
C PRO A 76 3.18 -12.57 1.75
N GLU A 77 3.03 -11.83 2.84
CA GLU A 77 1.99 -12.02 3.85
C GLU A 77 0.67 -11.39 3.37
N PHE A 78 -0.28 -12.22 2.93
CA PHE A 78 -1.60 -11.74 2.50
C PHE A 78 -2.58 -11.64 3.67
N VAL A 79 -3.07 -10.43 3.96
CA VAL A 79 -4.03 -10.20 5.04
C VAL A 79 -5.17 -9.26 4.64
N ASP A 80 -6.37 -9.53 5.15
CA ASP A 80 -7.53 -8.64 5.03
C ASP A 80 -7.69 -7.80 6.31
N SER A 81 -7.68 -6.47 6.18
CA SER A 81 -7.88 -5.60 7.34
C SER A 81 -9.24 -5.73 8.02
N LYS A 82 -10.20 -6.49 7.46
CA LYS A 82 -11.44 -6.84 8.17
C LYS A 82 -11.21 -7.56 9.51
N TYR A 83 -10.06 -8.19 9.71
CA TYR A 83 -9.72 -8.81 11.01
C TYR A 83 -9.26 -7.79 12.05
N PHE A 84 -8.89 -6.59 11.59
CA PHE A 84 -8.40 -5.50 12.43
C PHE A 84 -9.49 -4.46 12.65
N CYS A 85 -10.23 -4.03 11.62
CA CYS A 85 -11.26 -2.99 11.74
C CYS A 85 -12.59 -3.34 11.06
N ALA A 86 -13.53 -2.39 11.03
CA ALA A 86 -14.86 -2.55 10.43
C ALA A 86 -14.89 -2.46 8.89
N ALA A 87 -13.76 -2.22 8.23
CA ALA A 87 -13.65 -2.14 6.77
C ALA A 87 -12.68 -3.20 6.21
N ALA A 88 -13.09 -3.93 5.19
CA ALA A 88 -12.22 -4.87 4.49
C ALA A 88 -11.14 -4.13 3.69
N ARG A 89 -9.90 -4.60 3.72
CA ARG A 89 -8.79 -4.05 2.91
C ARG A 89 -7.78 -5.15 2.67
N LYS A 90 -7.91 -5.79 1.51
CA LYS A 90 -7.09 -6.92 1.06
C LYS A 90 -5.73 -6.45 0.57
N ARG A 91 -4.64 -6.81 1.25
CA ARG A 91 -3.26 -6.42 0.91
C ARG A 91 -2.31 -7.59 1.06
N GLY A 92 -1.21 -7.54 0.31
CA GLY A 92 -0.04 -8.36 0.56
C GLY A 92 1.07 -7.49 1.14
N TYR A 93 1.88 -8.08 2.01
CA TYR A 93 2.98 -7.40 2.67
C TYR A 93 4.26 -8.23 2.53
N VAL A 94 5.33 -7.67 1.97
CA VAL A 94 6.63 -8.34 1.90
C VAL A 94 7.57 -7.70 2.89
N HIS A 95 8.07 -8.49 3.83
CA HIS A 95 8.95 -7.99 4.89
C HIS A 95 9.85 -9.09 5.43
N ASN A 96 10.95 -8.70 6.05
CA ASN A 96 11.86 -9.57 6.80
C ASN A 96 11.66 -9.52 8.33
N LEU A 97 10.58 -8.90 8.80
CA LEU A 97 10.25 -8.86 10.23
C LEU A 97 10.03 -10.26 10.82
N PRO A 98 10.36 -10.47 12.11
CA PRO A 98 9.88 -11.60 12.89
C PRO A 98 8.35 -11.68 12.90
N ILE A 99 7.82 -12.89 13.04
CA ILE A 99 6.37 -13.15 13.04
C ILE A 99 5.86 -13.59 14.41
N GLU A 100 6.79 -13.98 15.30
CA GLU A 100 6.52 -14.34 16.68
C GLU A 100 6.30 -13.11 17.57
N ASN A 101 5.53 -13.28 18.65
CA ASN A 101 5.30 -12.26 19.68
C ASN A 101 4.68 -10.94 19.16
N ARG A 102 3.99 -10.97 18.01
CA ARG A 102 3.17 -9.85 17.56
C ARG A 102 2.05 -9.56 18.55
N PHE A 103 1.74 -8.28 18.77
CA PHE A 103 0.64 -7.86 19.64
C PHE A 103 -0.20 -6.74 18.98
N PRO A 104 -1.52 -6.72 19.18
CA PRO A 104 -2.38 -5.69 18.59
C PRO A 104 -2.23 -4.34 19.28
N LEU A 105 -2.55 -3.26 18.56
CA LEU A 105 -2.74 -1.95 19.17
C LEU A 105 -3.93 -1.96 20.13
N LEU A 106 -3.77 -1.22 21.23
CA LEU A 106 -4.83 -0.96 22.20
C LEU A 106 -5.16 0.54 22.24
N PRO A 107 -6.45 0.92 22.43
CA PRO A 107 -7.62 0.04 22.44
C PRO A 107 -7.88 -0.61 21.07
N LEU A 108 -8.53 -1.78 21.08
CA LEU A 108 -8.91 -2.45 19.83
C LEU A 108 -9.93 -1.58 19.06
N PRO A 109 -9.74 -1.37 17.75
CA PRO A 109 -10.68 -0.59 16.95
C PRO A 109 -12.00 -1.36 16.75
N PRO A 110 -13.10 -0.64 16.41
CA PRO A 110 -14.39 -1.27 16.16
C PRO A 110 -14.30 -2.26 14.98
N ARG A 111 -14.89 -3.45 15.17
CA ARG A 111 -14.91 -4.52 14.17
C ARG A 111 -16.22 -4.56 13.40
N THR A 112 -17.27 -3.87 13.78
CA THR A 112 -18.51 -3.85 12.98
C THR A 112 -18.92 -2.42 12.61
N ILE A 113 -19.73 -2.28 11.56
CA ILE A 113 -20.32 -0.98 11.19
C ILE A 113 -21.04 -0.35 12.37
N HIS A 114 -21.78 -1.12 13.16
CA HIS A 114 -22.55 -0.61 14.29
C HIS A 114 -21.70 -0.26 15.51
N GLU A 115 -20.55 -0.90 15.71
CA GLU A 115 -19.56 -0.46 16.70
C GLU A 115 -18.89 0.85 16.27
N ALA A 116 -18.55 0.96 14.99
CA ALA A 116 -17.89 2.16 14.44
C ALA A 116 -18.85 3.35 14.35
N LEU A 117 -20.10 3.11 13.93
CA LEU A 117 -21.10 4.13 13.65
C LEU A 117 -22.41 3.81 14.39
N PRO A 118 -22.48 3.95 15.72
CA PRO A 118 -23.63 3.52 16.53
C PRO A 118 -24.95 4.18 16.11
N LEU A 119 -24.91 5.43 15.66
CA LEU A 119 -26.08 6.21 15.25
C LEU A 119 -26.77 5.65 14.00
N THR A 120 -26.06 4.88 13.17
CA THR A 120 -26.62 4.28 11.95
C THR A 120 -27.58 3.13 12.25
N ARG A 121 -27.44 2.47 13.43
CA ARG A 121 -28.21 1.28 13.81
C ARG A 121 -29.73 1.53 13.78
N LYS A 122 -30.16 2.72 14.19
CA LYS A 122 -31.59 3.10 14.20
C LYS A 122 -32.22 3.09 12.80
N TRP A 123 -31.42 3.34 11.77
CA TRP A 123 -31.89 3.51 10.40
C TRP A 123 -31.55 2.33 9.50
N TRP A 124 -30.91 1.31 10.05
CA TRP A 124 -30.43 0.16 9.30
C TRP A 124 -31.60 -0.79 9.00
N PRO A 125 -31.93 -1.05 7.72
CA PRO A 125 -33.03 -1.93 7.38
C PRO A 125 -32.68 -3.40 7.67
N SER A 126 -33.68 -4.19 8.04
CA SER A 126 -33.58 -5.64 8.28
C SER A 126 -32.97 -6.42 7.11
N TRP A 127 -33.18 -5.96 5.86
CA TRP A 127 -32.68 -6.61 4.66
C TRP A 127 -31.24 -6.23 4.28
N ASP A 128 -30.64 -5.22 4.91
CA ASP A 128 -29.22 -4.91 4.72
C ASP A 128 -28.37 -5.68 5.74
N GLN A 129 -27.85 -6.83 5.31
CA GLN A 129 -27.07 -7.75 6.14
C GLN A 129 -25.59 -7.35 6.29
N ARG A 130 -25.17 -6.16 5.82
CA ARG A 130 -23.77 -5.75 5.92
C ARG A 130 -23.41 -5.44 7.37
N THR A 131 -22.40 -6.13 7.88
CA THR A 131 -21.77 -5.85 9.18
C THR A 131 -20.38 -5.21 9.03
N LYS A 132 -19.84 -5.23 7.81
CA LYS A 132 -18.52 -4.70 7.42
C LYS A 132 -18.65 -3.82 6.18
N LEU A 133 -17.79 -2.83 6.08
CA LEU A 133 -17.61 -2.03 4.87
C LEU A 133 -16.67 -2.74 3.90
N ASN A 134 -16.76 -2.38 2.62
CA ASN A 134 -15.78 -2.78 1.62
C ASN A 134 -14.53 -1.90 1.72
N CYS A 135 -13.54 -2.15 0.84
CA CYS A 135 -12.34 -1.33 0.74
C CYS A 135 -12.70 0.15 0.59
N ILE A 136 -12.14 0.97 1.47
CA ILE A 136 -12.25 2.43 1.42
C ILE A 136 -11.59 2.90 0.12
N GLN A 137 -12.29 3.76 -0.61
CA GLN A 137 -11.89 4.26 -1.92
C GLN A 137 -11.41 5.71 -1.84
N THR A 138 -10.78 6.19 -2.90
CA THR A 138 -10.31 7.58 -3.04
C THR A 138 -11.42 8.56 -3.43
N CYS A 139 -12.59 8.04 -3.80
CA CYS A 139 -13.76 8.79 -4.20
C CYS A 139 -15.00 8.34 -3.42
N ILE A 140 -16.02 9.19 -3.40
CA ILE A 140 -17.26 8.96 -2.66
C ILE A 140 -18.47 8.98 -3.60
N GLY A 141 -19.56 8.34 -3.16
CA GLY A 141 -20.83 8.39 -3.85
C GLY A 141 -21.37 9.82 -3.99
N SER A 142 -21.91 10.15 -5.17
CA SER A 142 -22.44 11.48 -5.45
C SER A 142 -23.79 11.74 -4.74
N ALA A 143 -24.12 13.01 -4.51
CA ALA A 143 -25.44 13.41 -4.00
C ALA A 143 -26.59 12.97 -4.92
N LYS A 144 -26.36 12.91 -6.24
CA LYS A 144 -27.35 12.41 -7.21
C LYS A 144 -27.63 10.91 -7.02
N LEU A 145 -26.62 10.14 -6.63
CA LEU A 145 -26.77 8.71 -6.35
C LEU A 145 -27.60 8.48 -5.09
N THR A 146 -27.26 9.18 -3.99
CA THR A 146 -28.00 9.05 -2.72
C THR A 146 -29.46 9.50 -2.89
N GLU A 147 -29.71 10.53 -3.70
CA GLU A 147 -31.07 10.97 -4.06
C GLU A 147 -31.84 9.92 -4.88
N ARG A 148 -31.18 9.25 -5.83
CA ARG A 148 -31.80 8.16 -6.59
C ARG A 148 -32.18 6.97 -5.71
N ILE A 149 -31.31 6.60 -4.77
CA ILE A 149 -31.57 5.54 -3.80
C ILE A 149 -32.78 5.91 -2.93
N ARG A 150 -32.81 7.16 -2.44
CA ARG A 150 -33.93 7.66 -1.64
C ARG A 150 -35.26 7.55 -2.40
N LYS A 151 -35.33 8.08 -3.62
CA LYS A 151 -36.53 8.00 -4.47
C LYS A 151 -36.97 6.56 -4.75
N ALA A 152 -36.03 5.66 -5.01
CA ALA A 152 -36.33 4.25 -5.24
C ALA A 152 -36.93 3.53 -4.02
N LEU A 153 -36.76 4.10 -2.82
CA LEU A 153 -37.28 3.55 -1.55
C LEU A 153 -38.53 4.29 -1.06
N GLU A 154 -38.77 5.53 -1.49
CA GLU A 154 -39.91 6.36 -1.06
C GLU A 154 -41.27 5.75 -1.47
N ASP A 155 -41.30 4.96 -2.54
CA ASP A 155 -42.52 4.29 -3.03
C ASP A 155 -42.97 3.11 -2.15
N TYR A 156 -42.21 2.74 -1.12
CA TYR A 156 -42.44 1.56 -0.30
C TYR A 156 -42.48 1.92 1.20
N ASP A 157 -43.62 1.67 1.85
CA ASP A 157 -43.77 1.84 3.30
C ASP A 157 -43.14 0.70 4.11
N GLY A 158 -42.93 -0.47 3.48
CA GLY A 158 -42.34 -1.68 4.06
C GLY A 158 -41.06 -2.12 3.35
N GLU A 159 -40.78 -3.43 3.35
CA GLU A 159 -39.64 -3.97 2.62
C GLU A 159 -39.84 -3.83 1.10
N PRO A 160 -38.93 -3.18 0.37
CA PRO A 160 -39.07 -3.01 -1.06
C PRO A 160 -38.84 -4.34 -1.80
N PRO A 161 -39.27 -4.49 -3.06
CA PRO A 161 -39.04 -5.70 -3.85
C PRO A 161 -37.55 -6.07 -3.94
N LEU A 162 -37.23 -7.37 -4.02
CA LEU A 162 -35.85 -7.88 -4.06
C LEU A 162 -34.98 -7.21 -5.13
N ARG A 163 -35.57 -6.82 -6.27
CA ARG A 163 -34.85 -6.08 -7.33
C ARG A 163 -34.34 -4.72 -6.84
N VAL A 164 -35.16 -3.99 -6.08
CA VAL A 164 -34.80 -2.69 -5.51
C VAL A 164 -33.79 -2.87 -4.38
N GLN A 165 -34.01 -3.86 -3.49
CA GLN A 165 -33.05 -4.20 -2.44
C GLN A 165 -31.66 -4.50 -3.04
N LYS A 166 -31.60 -5.34 -4.07
CA LYS A 166 -30.35 -5.67 -4.78
C LYS A 166 -29.68 -4.43 -5.35
N TYR A 167 -30.42 -3.59 -6.07
CA TYR A 167 -29.90 -2.32 -6.61
C TYR A 167 -29.29 -1.44 -5.51
N VAL A 168 -30.04 -1.22 -4.42
CA VAL A 168 -29.59 -0.36 -3.32
C VAL A 168 -28.36 -0.96 -2.63
N LEU A 169 -28.35 -2.27 -2.34
CA LEU A 169 -27.21 -2.94 -1.73
C LEU A 169 -25.97 -2.92 -2.62
N ASP A 170 -26.11 -3.08 -3.94
CA ASP A 170 -24.99 -3.05 -4.87
C ASP A 170 -24.34 -1.66 -4.89
N GLU A 171 -25.13 -0.58 -4.92
CA GLU A 171 -24.62 0.79 -4.82
C GLU A 171 -24.03 1.08 -3.43
N CYS A 172 -24.67 0.61 -2.36
CA CYS A 172 -24.17 0.80 -1.00
C CYS A 172 -22.84 0.06 -0.77
N ARG A 173 -22.67 -1.14 -1.33
CA ARG A 173 -21.40 -1.88 -1.31
C ARG A 173 -20.34 -1.21 -2.16
N LYS A 174 -20.70 -0.71 -3.34
CA LYS A 174 -19.77 -0.06 -4.26
C LYS A 174 -19.18 1.23 -3.67
N TRP A 175 -20.01 2.03 -3.03
CA TRP A 175 -19.65 3.37 -2.55
C TRP A 175 -19.53 3.49 -1.03
N ASN A 176 -19.56 2.35 -0.32
CA ASN A 176 -19.55 2.28 1.15
C ASN A 176 -20.60 3.21 1.79
N LEU A 177 -21.81 3.25 1.23
CA LEU A 177 -22.89 4.08 1.77
C LEU A 177 -23.46 3.46 3.06
N VAL A 178 -23.76 4.32 4.02
CA VAL A 178 -24.33 3.96 5.33
C VAL A 178 -25.68 4.63 5.53
N TRP A 179 -26.55 4.01 6.33
CA TRP A 179 -27.89 4.50 6.61
C TRP A 179 -27.87 5.61 7.66
N VAL A 180 -28.37 6.80 7.30
CA VAL A 180 -28.35 8.00 8.17
C VAL A 180 -29.74 8.56 8.47
N GLY A 181 -30.79 7.97 7.90
CA GLY A 181 -32.17 8.36 8.11
C GLY A 181 -33.15 7.41 7.42
N ARG A 182 -34.45 7.56 7.68
CA ARG A 182 -35.49 6.81 6.94
C ARG A 182 -35.30 7.02 5.44
N ASN A 183 -35.05 5.94 4.71
CA ASN A 183 -34.80 5.91 3.27
C ASN A 183 -33.59 6.74 2.81
N LYS A 184 -32.67 7.10 3.72
CA LYS A 184 -31.52 7.96 3.43
C LYS A 184 -30.21 7.24 3.69
N VAL A 185 -29.38 7.20 2.66
CA VAL A 185 -28.00 6.74 2.72
C VAL A 185 -27.05 7.90 2.45
N ALA A 186 -25.87 7.87 3.05
CA ALA A 186 -24.82 8.86 2.86
C ALA A 186 -23.44 8.19 2.69
N PRO A 187 -22.50 8.83 1.98
CA PRO A 187 -21.10 8.44 2.04
C PRO A 187 -20.53 8.67 3.44
N LEU A 188 -19.45 7.98 3.78
CA LEU A 188 -18.71 8.18 5.02
C LEU A 188 -18.11 9.59 5.07
N GLU A 189 -18.17 10.24 6.23
CA GLU A 189 -17.48 11.50 6.48
C GLU A 189 -15.97 11.27 6.62
N PRO A 190 -15.11 12.28 6.32
CA PRO A 190 -13.67 12.10 6.35
C PRO A 190 -13.12 11.65 7.71
N ASP A 191 -13.71 12.11 8.82
CA ASP A 191 -13.29 11.70 10.17
C ASP A 191 -13.74 10.28 10.53
N GLU A 192 -14.86 9.80 9.97
CA GLU A 192 -15.26 8.39 10.05
C GLU A 192 -14.27 7.50 9.29
N VAL A 193 -13.79 7.97 8.12
CA VAL A 193 -12.76 7.29 7.33
C VAL A 193 -11.41 7.25 8.06
N GLU A 194 -10.98 8.37 8.66
CA GLU A 194 -9.78 8.43 9.51
C GLU A 194 -9.84 7.39 10.63
N MET A 195 -10.96 7.32 11.34
CA MET A 195 -11.19 6.35 12.42
C MET A 195 -11.12 4.90 11.91
N LEU A 196 -11.77 4.58 10.79
CA LEU A 196 -11.76 3.22 10.22
C LEU A 196 -10.36 2.77 9.76
N LEU A 197 -9.53 3.73 9.34
CA LEU A 197 -8.13 3.50 8.96
C LEU A 197 -7.16 3.56 10.15
N GLY A 198 -7.64 3.90 11.35
CA GLY A 198 -6.83 3.94 12.58
C GLY A 198 -5.96 5.20 12.73
N PHE A 199 -6.26 6.27 11.98
CA PHE A 199 -5.62 7.57 12.12
C PHE A 199 -6.24 8.38 13.28
N PRO A 200 -5.48 9.33 13.87
CA PRO A 200 -6.04 10.31 14.78
C PRO A 200 -7.21 11.08 14.17
N ARG A 201 -8.18 11.46 15.00
CA ARG A 201 -9.31 12.27 14.54
C ARG A 201 -8.80 13.62 14.02
N ASN A 202 -9.29 14.04 12.85
CA ASN A 202 -8.88 15.26 12.15
C ASN A 202 -7.44 15.21 11.61
N HIS A 203 -6.81 14.03 11.50
CA HIS A 203 -5.44 13.89 10.99
C HIS A 203 -5.23 14.57 9.63
N THR A 204 -6.20 14.45 8.73
CA THR A 204 -6.14 15.07 7.39
C THR A 204 -6.86 16.42 7.33
N ARG A 205 -7.30 16.99 8.45
CA ARG A 205 -8.05 18.26 8.48
C ARG A 205 -7.13 19.42 8.84
N GLY A 206 -6.93 20.35 7.90
CA GLY A 206 -6.19 21.59 8.14
C GLY A 206 -5.38 22.01 6.91
N GLY A 207 -4.62 23.11 7.03
CA GLY A 207 -3.58 23.44 6.04
C GLY A 207 -4.05 23.65 4.59
N GLY A 208 -5.32 24.05 4.37
CA GLY A 208 -5.85 24.32 3.03
C GLY A 208 -6.24 23.08 2.20
N ILE A 209 -6.21 21.87 2.77
CA ILE A 209 -6.59 20.65 2.05
C ILE A 209 -8.08 20.62 1.71
N SER A 210 -8.40 20.28 0.46
CA SER A 210 -9.79 20.13 0.03
C SER A 210 -10.41 18.84 0.58
N ARG A 211 -11.74 18.79 0.70
CA ARG A 211 -12.44 17.57 1.10
C ARG A 211 -12.15 16.40 0.15
N THR A 212 -12.01 16.68 -1.16
CA THR A 212 -11.67 15.68 -2.17
C THR A 212 -10.27 15.11 -1.95
N ASP A 213 -9.30 15.97 -1.66
CA ASP A 213 -7.92 15.54 -1.39
C ASP A 213 -7.84 14.71 -0.11
N ARG A 214 -8.63 15.03 0.92
CA ARG A 214 -8.74 14.18 2.12
C ARG A 214 -9.13 12.75 1.78
N TYR A 215 -10.20 12.55 1.01
CA TYR A 215 -10.62 11.21 0.59
C TYR A 215 -9.58 10.51 -0.27
N LYS A 216 -8.93 11.24 -1.18
CA LYS A 216 -7.86 10.70 -2.02
C LYS A 216 -6.69 10.19 -1.18
N SER A 217 -6.21 10.99 -0.24
CA SER A 217 -5.11 10.65 0.63
C SER A 217 -5.45 9.49 1.58
N LEU A 218 -6.67 9.45 2.14
CA LEU A 218 -7.14 8.37 3.01
C LEU A 218 -7.37 7.05 2.26
N GLY A 219 -7.96 7.09 1.05
CA GLY A 219 -8.21 5.89 0.26
C GLY A 219 -6.91 5.12 -0.06
N ASN A 220 -5.82 5.86 -0.27
CA ASN A 220 -4.51 5.32 -0.61
C ASN A 220 -3.61 5.02 0.60
N SER A 221 -3.98 5.42 1.82
CA SER A 221 -3.12 5.23 2.99
C SER A 221 -3.12 3.80 3.53
N PHE A 222 -2.20 3.48 4.44
CA PHE A 222 -2.30 2.23 5.20
C PHE A 222 -3.54 2.17 6.09
N GLN A 223 -3.92 0.95 6.47
CA GLN A 223 -4.74 0.70 7.65
C GLN A 223 -3.75 0.54 8.82
N VAL A 224 -3.79 1.48 9.77
CA VAL A 224 -2.78 1.66 10.82
C VAL A 224 -2.72 0.46 11.76
N ASP A 225 -3.86 -0.11 12.16
CA ASP A 225 -3.88 -1.21 13.16
C ASP A 225 -3.32 -2.52 12.59
N THR A 226 -3.55 -2.82 11.31
CA THR A 226 -2.95 -3.95 10.57
C THR A 226 -1.44 -3.77 10.49
N VAL A 227 -0.96 -2.60 10.05
CA VAL A 227 0.48 -2.33 9.94
C VAL A 227 1.15 -2.34 11.32
N ALA A 228 0.52 -1.75 12.33
CA ALA A 228 1.04 -1.75 13.69
C ALA A 228 1.14 -3.16 14.28
N TYR A 229 0.21 -4.06 13.97
CA TYR A 229 0.33 -5.45 14.40
C TYR A 229 1.59 -6.12 13.85
N HIS A 230 1.92 -5.91 12.57
CA HIS A 230 3.16 -6.44 11.99
C HIS A 230 4.41 -5.76 12.57
N LEU A 231 4.39 -4.44 12.76
CA LEU A 231 5.51 -3.66 13.30
C LEU A 231 5.70 -3.80 14.82
N SER A 232 4.74 -4.41 15.52
CA SER A 232 4.74 -4.52 16.99
C SER A 232 5.99 -5.19 17.56
N VAL A 233 6.54 -6.16 16.84
CA VAL A 233 7.78 -6.89 17.21
C VAL A 233 8.99 -5.98 17.36
N LEU A 234 9.00 -4.82 16.69
CA LEU A 234 10.11 -3.86 16.75
C LEU A 234 10.18 -3.13 18.10
N LYS A 235 9.11 -3.14 18.89
CA LYS A 235 9.05 -2.42 20.17
C LYS A 235 10.11 -2.90 21.16
N ASP A 236 10.20 -4.21 21.34
CA ASP A 236 11.14 -4.81 22.29
C ASP A 236 12.56 -4.86 21.73
N MET A 237 12.69 -4.91 20.39
CA MET A 237 13.98 -4.91 19.70
C MET A 237 14.67 -3.54 19.74
N PHE A 238 13.90 -2.45 19.75
CA PHE A 238 14.43 -1.08 19.69
C PHE A 238 13.91 -0.19 20.82
N PRO A 239 14.27 -0.47 22.09
CA PRO A 239 13.77 0.29 23.25
C PRO A 239 14.19 1.77 23.22
N GLY A 240 15.32 2.08 22.57
CA GLY A 240 15.79 3.46 22.39
C GLY A 240 15.06 4.24 21.30
N GLY A 241 14.23 3.59 20.48
CA GLY A 241 13.64 4.12 19.26
C GLY A 241 14.43 3.81 17.99
N ILE A 242 13.82 4.10 16.84
CA ILE A 242 14.28 3.70 15.51
C ILE A 242 14.59 4.89 14.59
N ASN A 243 15.49 4.65 13.63
CA ASN A 243 15.68 5.44 12.43
C ASN A 243 14.87 4.82 11.28
N LEU A 244 13.97 5.61 10.69
CA LEU A 244 13.01 5.17 9.68
C LEU A 244 13.28 5.85 8.33
N LEU A 245 13.32 5.05 7.26
CA LEU A 245 13.18 5.52 5.89
C LEU A 245 11.79 5.14 5.37
N SER A 246 10.96 6.12 5.06
CA SER A 246 9.55 5.96 4.66
C SER A 246 9.38 6.46 3.23
N LEU A 247 9.23 5.53 2.29
CA LEU A 247 9.10 5.81 0.87
C LEU A 247 7.64 5.75 0.45
N PHE A 248 7.19 6.77 -0.28
CA PHE A 248 5.77 6.96 -0.62
C PHE A 248 4.92 7.03 0.67
N SER A 249 5.38 7.83 1.63
CA SER A 249 4.86 7.86 3.00
C SER A 249 3.38 8.29 3.08
N GLY A 250 2.88 8.99 2.05
CA GLY A 250 1.50 9.49 2.02
C GLY A 250 1.23 10.34 3.25
N ILE A 251 0.16 10.01 3.98
CA ILE A 251 -0.23 10.72 5.20
C ILE A 251 0.43 10.18 6.48
N GLY A 252 1.52 9.43 6.35
CA GLY A 252 2.32 8.96 7.48
C GLY A 252 1.76 7.73 8.20
N GLY A 253 1.19 6.78 7.46
CA GLY A 253 0.52 5.61 8.05
C GLY A 253 1.45 4.73 8.90
N ALA A 254 2.72 4.57 8.48
CA ALA A 254 3.70 3.79 9.22
C ALA A 254 4.21 4.53 10.46
N GLU A 255 4.44 5.83 10.35
CA GLU A 255 4.87 6.73 11.40
C GLU A 255 3.82 6.78 12.52
N VAL A 256 2.54 6.90 12.14
CA VAL A 256 1.41 6.84 13.07
C VAL A 256 1.34 5.47 13.76
N ALA A 257 1.52 4.37 13.02
CA ALA A 257 1.53 3.02 13.60
C ALA A 257 2.65 2.85 14.64
N LEU A 258 3.88 3.22 14.30
CA LEU A 258 5.05 3.15 15.17
C LEU A 258 4.89 4.03 16.42
N HIS A 259 4.38 5.26 16.23
CA HIS A 259 4.08 6.15 17.35
C HIS A 259 3.02 5.57 18.29
N ARG A 260 1.92 5.00 17.76
CA ARG A 260 0.86 4.36 18.56
C ARG A 260 1.36 3.10 19.28
N LEU A 261 2.36 2.39 18.76
CA LEU A 261 3.03 1.28 19.45
C LEU A 261 3.89 1.76 20.63
N GLY A 262 4.17 3.06 20.72
CA GLY A 262 5.10 3.65 21.68
C GLY A 262 6.57 3.52 21.26
N ILE A 263 6.84 3.24 19.99
CA ILE A 263 8.21 3.18 19.45
C ILE A 263 8.64 4.61 19.13
N ARG A 264 9.72 5.06 19.76
CA ARG A 264 10.23 6.41 19.56
C ARG A 264 10.82 6.55 18.15
N LEU A 265 10.41 7.59 17.44
CA LEU A 265 10.98 7.98 16.14
C LEU A 265 12.16 8.92 16.37
N LYS A 266 13.40 8.46 16.10
CA LYS A 266 14.62 9.25 16.29
C LYS A 266 14.89 10.14 15.08
N ASN A 267 14.99 9.51 13.91
CA ASN A 267 15.18 10.18 12.63
C ASN A 267 14.21 9.53 11.64
N VAL A 268 13.40 10.35 10.98
CA VAL A 268 12.46 9.90 9.94
C VAL A 268 12.82 10.62 8.67
N VAL A 269 13.21 9.87 7.65
CA VAL A 269 13.34 10.37 6.28
C VAL A 269 12.09 9.94 5.53
N SER A 270 11.20 10.88 5.26
CA SER A 270 9.93 10.67 4.56
C SER A 270 10.05 11.18 3.14
N VAL A 271 9.62 10.38 2.17
CA VAL A 271 9.59 10.74 0.75
C VAL A 271 8.17 10.68 0.24
N GLU A 272 7.63 11.83 -0.16
CA GLU A 272 6.25 11.96 -0.61
C GLU A 272 6.09 13.05 -1.66
N ILE A 273 5.48 12.72 -2.80
CA ILE A 273 5.34 13.65 -3.94
C ILE A 273 4.32 14.76 -3.69
N SER A 274 3.24 14.46 -2.97
CA SER A 274 2.16 15.41 -2.72
C SER A 274 2.51 16.33 -1.55
N GLU A 275 2.59 17.63 -1.82
CA GLU A 275 2.80 18.66 -0.79
C GLU A 275 1.71 18.62 0.29
N VAL A 276 0.48 18.31 -0.11
CA VAL A 276 -0.65 18.17 0.81
C VAL A 276 -0.41 17.06 1.84
N ASN A 277 0.09 15.90 1.39
CA ASN A 277 0.41 14.77 2.24
C ASN A 277 1.60 15.08 3.15
N ARG A 278 2.65 15.70 2.60
CA ARG A 278 3.80 16.20 3.38
C ARG A 278 3.37 17.15 4.49
N ASN A 279 2.48 18.10 4.19
CA ASN A 279 1.95 19.03 5.18
C ASN A 279 1.15 18.32 6.28
N ILE A 280 0.36 17.29 5.95
CA ILE A 280 -0.32 16.46 6.96
C ILE A 280 0.69 15.82 7.92
N VAL A 281 1.74 15.19 7.38
CA VAL A 281 2.77 14.53 8.20
C VAL A 281 3.52 15.53 9.08
N ARG A 282 3.91 16.70 8.54
CA ARG A 282 4.55 17.77 9.33
C ARG A 282 3.65 18.27 10.45
N CYS A 283 2.38 18.54 10.16
CA CYS A 283 1.43 18.96 11.18
C CYS A 283 1.27 17.89 12.28
N TRP A 284 1.14 16.62 11.89
CA TRP A 284 1.08 15.51 12.85
C TRP A 284 2.36 15.42 13.71
N TRP A 285 3.53 15.57 13.08
CA TRP A 285 4.83 15.55 13.76
C TRP A 285 4.94 16.61 14.85
N GLU A 286 4.52 17.84 14.54
CA GLU A 286 4.50 18.96 15.49
C GLU A 286 3.44 18.77 16.58
N GLN A 287 2.22 18.37 16.20
CA GLN A 287 1.09 18.19 17.13
C GLN A 287 1.33 17.07 18.15
N THR A 288 2.08 16.03 17.77
CA THR A 288 2.47 14.94 18.68
C THR A 288 3.75 15.23 19.45
N ASN A 289 4.32 16.43 19.30
CA ASN A 289 5.54 16.87 19.96
C ASN A 289 6.69 15.86 19.80
N GLN A 290 6.87 15.32 18.59
CA GLN A 290 7.96 14.40 18.32
C GLN A 290 9.31 15.07 18.62
N ARG A 291 10.16 14.35 19.35
CA ARG A 291 11.49 14.84 19.77
C ARG A 291 12.60 14.48 18.80
N GLY A 292 12.29 13.68 17.78
CA GLY A 292 13.24 13.29 16.74
C GLY A 292 13.36 14.33 15.64
N ASN A 293 14.07 13.96 14.58
CA ASN A 293 14.21 14.74 13.36
C ASN A 293 13.28 14.18 12.27
N LEU A 294 12.52 15.05 11.61
CA LEU A 294 11.79 14.74 10.39
C LEU A 294 12.50 15.42 9.21
N ILE A 295 12.97 14.60 8.26
CA ILE A 295 13.52 15.05 6.99
C ILE A 295 12.51 14.66 5.93
N ASP A 296 11.93 15.68 5.31
CA ASP A 296 10.83 15.52 4.38
C ASP A 296 11.29 15.86 2.96
N LEU A 297 11.24 14.87 2.07
CA LEU A 297 11.72 14.94 0.69
C LEU A 297 10.55 14.85 -0.28
N ALA A 298 10.56 15.73 -1.28
CA ALA A 298 9.47 15.79 -2.25
C ALA A 298 9.58 14.70 -3.34
N ASP A 299 10.78 14.21 -3.62
CA ASP A 299 10.98 13.23 -4.69
C ASP A 299 12.03 12.20 -4.26
N VAL A 300 11.78 10.95 -4.62
CA VAL A 300 12.69 9.83 -4.41
C VAL A 300 14.00 10.01 -5.18
N GLN A 301 13.98 10.75 -6.30
CA GLN A 301 15.19 11.12 -7.04
C GLN A 301 16.15 11.98 -6.20
N GLN A 302 15.67 12.64 -5.14
CA GLN A 302 16.53 13.39 -4.23
C GLN A 302 17.29 12.51 -3.25
N LEU A 303 17.02 11.20 -3.21
CA LEU A 303 17.79 10.18 -2.49
C LEU A 303 18.72 9.46 -3.48
N ASN A 304 19.83 10.12 -3.79
CA ASN A 304 20.95 9.49 -4.47
C ASN A 304 21.87 8.77 -3.46
N GLY A 305 22.84 8.00 -3.97
CA GLY A 305 23.79 7.24 -3.14
C GLY A 305 24.51 8.11 -2.11
N ASP A 306 25.06 9.25 -2.53
CA ASP A 306 25.79 10.18 -1.65
C ASP A 306 24.93 10.69 -0.49
N ARG A 307 23.68 11.09 -0.77
CA ARG A 307 22.80 11.60 0.27
C ARG A 307 22.37 10.50 1.23
N LEU A 308 22.14 9.29 0.72
CA LEU A 308 21.79 8.14 1.53
C LEU A 308 22.97 7.74 2.43
N GLU A 309 24.20 7.75 1.92
CA GLU A 309 25.42 7.53 2.69
C GLU A 309 25.61 8.61 3.76
N GLN A 310 25.44 9.89 3.41
CA GLN A 310 25.50 10.99 4.37
C GLN A 310 24.49 10.80 5.52
N MET A 311 23.26 10.39 5.20
CA MET A 311 22.23 10.09 6.18
C MET A 311 22.59 8.87 7.04
N MET A 312 23.10 7.80 6.43
CA MET A 312 23.54 6.62 7.17
C MET A 312 24.68 6.95 8.13
N ASN A 313 25.67 7.74 7.70
CA ASN A 313 26.78 8.21 8.53
C ASN A 313 26.30 9.12 9.67
N SER A 314 25.31 9.97 9.41
CA SER A 314 24.77 10.91 10.41
C SER A 314 23.85 10.24 11.43
N PHE A 315 23.07 9.24 11.01
CA PHE A 315 22.06 8.58 11.87
C PHE A 315 22.56 7.28 12.49
N GLY A 316 23.65 6.70 11.99
CA GLY A 316 24.11 5.35 12.33
C GLY A 316 23.36 4.25 11.58
N GLY A 317 22.81 4.56 10.40
CA GLY A 317 22.00 3.67 9.58
C GLY A 317 20.49 3.74 9.84
N PHE A 318 19.72 3.01 9.02
CA PHE A 318 18.27 2.86 9.16
C PHE A 318 17.93 1.50 9.79
N ASP A 319 16.99 1.50 10.73
CA ASP A 319 16.52 0.28 11.38
C ASP A 319 15.35 -0.34 10.59
N LEU A 320 14.54 0.52 9.97
CA LEU A 320 13.36 0.13 9.20
C LEU A 320 13.24 0.95 7.92
N VAL A 321 12.98 0.28 6.80
CA VAL A 321 12.64 0.85 5.50
C VAL A 321 11.21 0.43 5.15
N VAL A 322 10.29 1.39 5.06
CA VAL A 322 8.88 1.13 4.74
C VAL A 322 8.54 1.72 3.39
N GLY A 323 7.67 1.07 2.64
CA GLY A 323 6.92 1.73 1.58
C GLY A 323 5.64 1.00 1.19
N GLY A 324 4.75 1.75 0.53
CA GLY A 324 3.55 1.21 -0.09
C GLY A 324 3.60 1.47 -1.59
N SER A 325 2.98 0.59 -2.38
CA SER A 325 2.89 0.82 -3.81
C SER A 325 2.06 2.09 -4.08
N PRO A 326 2.57 3.06 -4.88
CA PRO A 326 1.83 4.26 -5.27
C PRO A 326 0.79 3.92 -6.35
N CYS A 327 -0.17 3.08 -5.98
CA CYS A 327 -1.17 2.52 -6.87
C CYS A 327 -2.44 3.35 -6.88
N ASN A 328 -2.46 4.43 -7.66
CA ASN A 328 -3.69 5.22 -7.86
C ASN A 328 -4.78 4.44 -8.63
N ASN A 329 -4.44 3.38 -9.39
CA ASN A 329 -5.36 2.75 -10.37
C ASN A 329 -5.62 1.24 -10.22
N LEU A 330 -5.03 0.55 -9.23
CA LEU A 330 -5.12 -0.92 -9.13
C LEU A 330 -6.32 -1.45 -8.32
N ALA A 331 -7.04 -0.59 -7.59
CA ALA A 331 -8.35 -0.94 -7.06
C ALA A 331 -9.37 -0.95 -8.21
N GLY A 332 -9.97 -2.11 -8.52
CA GLY A 332 -10.84 -2.30 -9.70
C GLY A 332 -12.04 -1.35 -9.86
N SER A 333 -12.36 -0.53 -8.85
CA SER A 333 -13.39 0.54 -8.92
C SER A 333 -12.85 1.92 -9.33
N ASN A 334 -11.53 2.14 -9.36
CA ASN A 334 -10.88 3.38 -9.83
C ASN A 334 -10.70 3.43 -11.36
N ARG A 335 -11.20 2.43 -12.11
CA ARG A 335 -11.07 2.28 -13.57
C ARG A 335 -11.77 3.36 -14.43
N HIS A 336 -12.27 4.45 -13.84
CA HIS A 336 -13.02 5.47 -14.56
C HIS A 336 -12.17 6.54 -15.25
N HIS A 337 -10.85 6.57 -15.02
CA HIS A 337 -9.90 7.34 -15.85
C HIS A 337 -8.96 6.37 -16.56
N ARG A 338 -9.12 6.25 -17.90
CA ARG A 338 -8.13 5.62 -18.79
C ARG A 338 -6.94 6.56 -18.95
N ASP A 339 -6.07 6.62 -17.95
CA ASP A 339 -4.70 7.10 -18.17
C ASP A 339 -3.79 5.87 -18.22
N GLY A 340 -3.29 5.57 -19.43
CA GLY A 340 -2.34 4.52 -19.70
C GLY A 340 -1.00 4.79 -19.00
N LEU A 341 -0.88 4.30 -17.77
CA LEU A 341 0.28 4.50 -16.90
C LEU A 341 0.93 3.20 -16.43
N GLU A 342 0.66 2.07 -17.10
CA GLU A 342 1.27 0.77 -16.76
C GLU A 342 2.82 0.87 -16.69
N GLY A 343 3.46 1.68 -17.55
CA GLY A 343 4.91 1.91 -17.53
C GLY A 343 5.44 2.79 -16.38
N LYS A 344 4.65 3.74 -15.86
CA LYS A 344 5.10 4.61 -14.74
C LYS A 344 4.98 3.93 -13.39
N HIS A 345 4.00 3.03 -13.22
CA HIS A 345 3.79 2.33 -11.96
C HIS A 345 4.92 1.33 -11.67
N MET A 346 5.34 0.54 -12.66
CA MET A 346 6.48 -0.36 -12.52
C MET A 346 7.75 0.40 -12.12
N ALA A 347 8.06 1.52 -12.80
CA ALA A 347 9.25 2.33 -12.49
C ALA A 347 9.36 2.72 -11.00
N VAL A 348 8.25 3.06 -10.36
CA VAL A 348 8.25 3.49 -8.95
C VAL A 348 8.38 2.30 -7.98
N GLU A 349 7.76 1.15 -8.28
CA GLU A 349 7.97 -0.08 -7.52
C GLU A 349 9.45 -0.55 -7.61
N PHE A 350 10.04 -0.43 -8.81
CA PHE A 350 11.46 -0.70 -9.03
C PHE A 350 12.38 0.26 -8.27
N MET A 351 12.05 1.55 -8.20
CA MET A 351 12.83 2.50 -7.39
C MET A 351 12.82 2.16 -5.90
N TRP A 352 11.70 1.65 -5.37
CA TRP A 352 11.64 1.18 -3.99
C TRP A 352 12.59 0.01 -3.74
N ILE A 353 12.51 -1.00 -4.61
CA ILE A 353 13.36 -2.18 -4.60
C ILE A 353 14.84 -1.77 -4.62
N LEU A 354 15.21 -0.90 -5.56
CA LEU A 354 16.58 -0.41 -5.71
C LEU A 354 17.10 0.22 -4.41
N MET A 355 16.30 1.05 -3.75
CA MET A 355 16.71 1.66 -2.48
C MET A 355 16.89 0.66 -1.36
N VAL A 356 16.00 -0.34 -1.24
CA VAL A 356 16.19 -1.41 -0.25
C VAL A 356 17.50 -2.14 -0.52
N TYR A 357 17.77 -2.55 -1.77
CA TYR A 357 19.04 -3.17 -2.14
C TYR A 357 20.24 -2.30 -1.80
N SER A 358 20.21 -1.00 -2.15
CA SER A 358 21.31 -0.08 -1.85
C SER A 358 21.61 0.01 -0.36
N ILE A 359 20.58 0.03 0.51
CA ILE A 359 20.77 0.12 1.97
C ILE A 359 21.34 -1.19 2.53
N PHE A 360 20.84 -2.35 2.08
CA PHE A 360 21.40 -3.64 2.47
C PHE A 360 22.85 -3.80 2.01
N TRP A 361 23.16 -3.35 0.80
CA TRP A 361 24.50 -3.43 0.22
C TRP A 361 25.50 -2.54 0.97
N MET A 362 25.15 -1.27 1.22
CA MET A 362 26.01 -0.34 1.98
C MET A 362 26.34 -0.83 3.39
N LYS A 363 25.46 -1.61 4.02
CA LYS A 363 25.71 -2.18 5.33
C LYS A 363 26.66 -3.39 5.30
N LYS A 364 26.68 -4.17 4.21
CA LYS A 364 27.52 -5.37 4.10
C LYS A 364 29.01 -5.05 3.91
N ASP A 365 29.34 -4.05 3.10
CA ASP A 365 30.72 -3.92 2.59
C ASP A 365 31.52 -2.72 3.11
N GLY A 366 30.95 -1.81 3.89
CA GLY A 366 31.75 -0.83 4.66
C GLY A 366 32.76 0.03 3.88
N LEU A 367 32.72 0.09 2.54
CA LEU A 367 33.32 1.09 1.65
C LEU A 367 33.21 0.67 0.17
N TYR A 368 33.04 1.70 -0.67
CA TYR A 368 33.19 1.80 -2.13
C TYR A 368 31.98 1.53 -3.03
N TYR A 369 31.66 2.61 -3.74
CA TYR A 369 30.61 2.86 -4.71
C TYR A 369 30.82 2.08 -6.02
N TYR A 370 29.75 1.49 -6.53
CA TYR A 370 29.48 1.49 -7.97
C TYR A 370 28.08 2.10 -8.13
N ASP A 371 27.98 3.04 -9.06
CA ASP A 371 26.79 3.84 -9.35
C ASP A 371 25.50 3.00 -9.35
N LEU A 372 24.38 3.64 -8.99
CA LEU A 372 23.01 3.18 -9.24
C LEU A 372 22.75 2.69 -10.70
N LEU A 373 23.72 2.90 -11.60
CA LEU A 373 23.79 2.39 -12.97
C LEU A 373 24.12 0.90 -13.10
N ASP A 374 24.81 0.26 -12.14
CA ASP A 374 25.18 -1.16 -12.28
C ASP A 374 24.04 -2.13 -11.91
N VAL A 375 22.98 -1.66 -11.23
CA VAL A 375 21.76 -2.48 -11.05
C VAL A 375 20.93 -2.53 -12.34
N CYS A 376 21.15 -1.61 -13.28
CA CYS A 376 20.63 -1.73 -14.65
C CYS A 376 21.29 -2.89 -15.42
N CYS A 377 22.44 -3.41 -14.96
CA CYS A 377 23.18 -4.52 -15.56
C CYS A 377 22.78 -5.90 -14.99
N TYR A 378 21.83 -5.99 -14.07
CA TYR A 378 21.24 -7.28 -13.70
C TYR A 378 20.48 -7.83 -14.93
N PRO A 379 20.65 -9.10 -15.35
CA PRO A 379 20.03 -9.62 -16.59
C PRO A 379 18.52 -9.36 -16.73
N PRO A 380 17.71 -9.34 -15.65
CA PRO A 380 16.29 -8.99 -15.75
C PRO A 380 16.01 -7.48 -15.94
N CYS A 381 16.97 -6.59 -15.67
CA CYS A 381 16.83 -5.13 -15.81
C CYS A 381 17.09 -4.67 -17.25
N CYS A 382 18.04 -5.29 -17.97
CA CYS A 382 18.36 -4.91 -19.35
C CYS A 382 17.16 -5.04 -20.31
N TYR A 383 16.37 -6.10 -20.18
CA TYR A 383 15.19 -6.34 -21.04
C TYR A 383 14.04 -5.32 -20.84
N ILE A 384 14.02 -4.62 -19.71
CA ILE A 384 12.95 -3.64 -19.40
C ILE A 384 13.30 -2.26 -19.98
N PHE A 385 14.59 -1.91 -20.04
CA PHE A 385 15.03 -0.64 -20.62
C PHE A 385 14.91 -0.60 -22.15
N GLU A 386 15.14 -1.73 -22.85
CA GLU A 386 14.91 -1.82 -24.31
C GLU A 386 13.43 -1.56 -24.69
N GLY A 387 12.49 -1.93 -23.82
CA GLY A 387 11.06 -1.65 -24.02
C GLY A 387 10.68 -0.17 -23.80
N LEU A 388 11.43 0.55 -22.95
CA LEU A 388 11.20 1.96 -22.62
C LEU A 388 11.82 2.93 -23.65
N GLU A 389 12.91 2.55 -24.31
CA GLU A 389 13.49 3.29 -25.43
C GLU A 389 12.51 3.51 -26.58
N ALA A 390 11.60 2.56 -26.82
CA ALA A 390 10.62 2.64 -27.90
C ALA A 390 9.52 3.71 -27.67
N GLN A 391 9.40 4.30 -26.47
CA GLN A 391 8.30 5.21 -26.11
C GLN A 391 8.72 6.60 -25.65
N LEU A 392 9.99 6.83 -25.33
CA LEU A 392 10.52 8.15 -24.98
C LEU A 392 11.32 8.73 -26.14
N SER A 393 10.70 9.63 -26.90
CA SER A 393 11.37 10.38 -27.96
C SER A 393 12.54 11.21 -27.40
N GLY A 394 13.77 10.70 -27.53
CA GLY A 394 15.00 11.47 -27.29
C GLY A 394 16.12 10.81 -26.49
N VAL A 395 15.92 9.63 -25.88
CA VAL A 395 17.00 8.90 -25.18
C VAL A 395 17.44 7.72 -26.04
N LYS A 396 18.69 7.71 -26.50
CA LYS A 396 19.33 6.55 -27.13
C LYS A 396 20.25 5.88 -26.11
N VAL A 397 20.01 4.62 -25.84
CA VAL A 397 20.85 3.67 -25.10
C VAL A 397 21.46 2.75 -26.15
N CYS A 398 22.72 2.98 -26.52
CA CYS A 398 23.42 2.08 -27.43
C CYS A 398 24.03 0.92 -26.63
N CYS A 399 23.55 -0.31 -26.86
CA CYS A 399 24.27 -1.54 -26.50
C CYS A 399 25.30 -1.87 -27.60
N GLU A 400 26.59 -1.95 -27.27
CA GLU A 400 27.58 -2.62 -28.13
C GLU A 400 27.92 -3.99 -27.54
N GLU A 401 27.65 -5.06 -28.30
CA GLU A 401 28.10 -6.42 -27.95
C GLU A 401 29.63 -6.54 -28.14
N GLY A 402 30.36 -6.56 -27.02
CA GLY A 402 31.78 -6.90 -26.97
C GLY A 402 32.01 -8.37 -26.67
N GLN A 403 32.95 -9.00 -27.38
CA GLN A 403 33.22 -10.45 -27.41
C GLN A 403 33.67 -11.11 -26.08
N TYR A 404 33.79 -10.38 -24.97
CA TYR A 404 34.08 -10.93 -23.63
C TYR A 404 33.50 -10.00 -22.54
N GLY A 405 32.24 -10.23 -22.14
CA GLY A 405 31.62 -9.56 -20.99
C GLY A 405 31.19 -8.11 -21.24
N CYS A 406 30.02 -7.73 -20.71
CA CYS A 406 29.50 -6.36 -20.77
C CYS A 406 30.51 -5.38 -20.16
N LYS A 407 30.88 -4.33 -20.90
CA LYS A 407 31.61 -3.18 -20.36
C LYS A 407 30.62 -2.16 -19.76
N PRO A 408 31.02 -1.35 -18.76
CA PRO A 408 30.15 -0.37 -18.13
C PRO A 408 29.62 0.66 -19.14
N LEU A 409 28.33 0.97 -19.03
CA LEU A 409 27.64 2.02 -19.79
C LEU A 409 28.15 3.40 -19.34
N SER A 410 28.80 4.14 -20.24
CA SER A 410 29.05 5.56 -20.05
C SER A 410 27.81 6.36 -20.50
N LEU A 411 27.12 6.99 -19.55
CA LEU A 411 26.04 7.93 -19.86
C LEU A 411 26.66 9.25 -20.37
N PHE A 412 26.87 9.37 -21.68
CA PHE A 412 27.20 10.66 -22.29
C PHE A 412 25.91 11.45 -22.54
N CYS A 413 25.62 12.43 -21.68
CA CYS A 413 24.70 13.51 -22.03
C CYS A 413 25.34 14.37 -23.13
N PHE A 414 24.95 14.19 -24.39
CA PHE A 414 25.12 15.26 -25.38
C PHE A 414 24.02 16.30 -25.15
N LEU A 415 24.44 17.46 -24.63
CA LEU A 415 23.67 18.70 -24.73
C LEU A 415 23.49 19.05 -26.22
N GLY A 416 22.24 19.22 -26.63
CA GLY A 416 21.83 19.78 -27.92
C GLY A 416 20.56 20.58 -27.75
#